data_AF-A0AAE5XLA0-F1
#
_entry.id   AF-A0AAE5XLA0-F1
#
_cell.length_a   1.000
_cell.length_b   1.000
_cell.length_c   1.000
_cell.angle_alpha   90.00
_cell.angle_beta   90.00
_cell.angle_gamma   90.00
#
_symmetry.space_group_name_H-M   'P 1'
#
loop_
_entity.id
_entity.type
_entity.pdbx_description
1 polymer ?
#
loop_
_entity_poly.entity_id
_entity_poly.type
_entity_poly.pdbx_seq_one_letter_code
_entity_poly.pdbx_strand_id
1 'polypeptide(L)'
;MMMKKSLIQALLATTLMSSPMLVSAQNESAQTVEANNAWIRFTPGTIPMAGYFTLNNPSDQTVTITSAESVDFGHVMMHQTVNDDGQMSMQHMGEGLAVTAGSQISFAPGGMHLMLMQRQRPLNPGDHVNVTLNLADGGAVSVEFEVKPISYEGP
;
A
#
# COMPACT_ATOMS: atom_id res chain seq x y z
N MET A 1 -29.70 33.78 -77.07
CA MET A 1 -31.14 33.72 -76.73
C MET A 1 -31.26 33.64 -75.22
N MET A 2 -31.87 34.67 -74.61
CA MET A 2 -32.52 34.68 -73.28
C MET A 2 -31.64 34.42 -72.04
N MET A 3 -31.39 35.44 -71.19
CA MET A 3 -32.18 35.82 -69.99
C MET A 3 -32.13 34.74 -68.89
N LYS A 4 -31.88 34.95 -67.59
CA LYS A 4 -32.08 36.09 -66.67
C LYS A 4 -31.80 35.60 -65.21
N LYS A 5 -31.51 36.53 -64.28
CA LYS A 5 -31.65 36.49 -62.79
C LYS A 5 -30.51 35.81 -62.01
N SER A 6 -29.68 36.47 -61.20
CA SER A 6 -29.88 37.32 -59.99
C SER A 6 -30.02 36.51 -58.68
N LEU A 7 -29.24 36.95 -57.68
CA LEU A 7 -29.45 36.95 -56.21
C LEU A 7 -28.39 36.26 -55.34
N ILE A 8 -27.56 37.13 -54.76
CA ILE A 8 -27.05 37.20 -53.38
C ILE A 8 -27.50 36.04 -52.47
N GLN A 9 -26.53 35.28 -51.95
CA GLN A 9 -26.59 34.72 -50.59
C GLN A 9 -25.19 34.78 -49.96
N ALA A 10 -25.03 35.70 -49.02
CA ALA A 10 -23.98 35.66 -48.02
C ALA A 10 -24.38 34.66 -46.94
N LEU A 11 -23.48 33.77 -46.50
CA LEU A 11 -23.53 33.22 -45.13
C LEU A 11 -22.22 32.51 -44.72
N LEU A 12 -21.61 33.08 -43.67
CA LEU A 12 -20.77 32.49 -42.62
C LEU A 12 -19.68 31.47 -43.02
N ALA A 13 -18.43 31.96 -43.04
CA ALA A 13 -17.25 31.12 -42.86
C ALA A 13 -17.09 30.78 -41.37
N THR A 14 -17.58 29.62 -40.95
CA THR A 14 -17.33 29.07 -39.60
C THR A 14 -15.96 28.39 -39.60
N THR A 15 -14.92 29.11 -39.17
CA THR A 15 -13.60 28.54 -38.92
C THR A 15 -13.67 27.62 -37.69
N LEU A 16 -13.58 26.30 -37.92
CA LEU A 16 -13.37 25.32 -36.85
C LEU A 16 -11.98 25.54 -36.24
N MET A 17 -11.92 26.14 -35.05
CA MET A 17 -10.71 26.13 -34.23
C MET A 17 -10.52 24.73 -33.65
N SER A 18 -9.56 23.98 -34.18
CA SER A 18 -9.12 22.71 -33.59
C SER A 18 -8.30 23.02 -32.33
N SER A 19 -8.92 22.92 -31.15
CA SER A 19 -8.21 22.97 -29.88
C SER A 19 -7.37 21.70 -29.71
N PRO A 20 -6.06 21.80 -29.38
CA PRO A 20 -5.30 20.63 -28.99
C PRO A 20 -5.81 20.13 -27.62
N MET A 21 -6.36 18.92 -27.58
CA MET A 21 -6.55 18.20 -26.32
C MET A 21 -5.18 17.99 -25.70
N LEU A 22 -4.93 18.62 -24.56
CA LEU A 22 -3.86 18.25 -23.67
C LEU A 22 -4.15 16.82 -23.18
N VAL A 23 -3.47 15.85 -23.77
CA VAL A 23 -3.38 14.50 -23.22
C VAL A 23 -2.58 14.62 -21.93
N SER A 24 -3.25 14.53 -20.79
CA SER A 24 -2.59 14.33 -19.51
C SER A 24 -1.84 13.01 -19.59
N ALA A 25 -0.50 13.07 -19.55
CA ALA A 25 0.32 11.89 -19.36
C ALA A 25 -0.15 11.21 -18.06
N GLN A 26 -0.74 10.02 -18.18
CA GLN A 26 -0.92 9.17 -17.02
C GLN A 26 0.48 8.81 -16.56
N ASN A 27 0.80 9.22 -15.33
CA ASN A 27 2.05 8.88 -14.67
C ASN A 27 2.11 7.35 -14.63
N GLU A 28 2.92 6.75 -15.52
CA GLU A 28 3.18 5.32 -15.56
C GLU A 28 3.66 4.90 -14.18
N SER A 29 3.01 3.87 -13.64
CA SER A 29 3.20 3.30 -12.31
C SER A 29 4.64 3.44 -11.81
N ALA A 30 4.84 4.33 -10.84
CA ALA A 30 5.96 4.24 -9.92
C ALA A 30 6.00 2.79 -9.44
N GLN A 31 7.14 2.12 -9.62
CA GLN A 31 7.35 0.76 -9.13
C GLN A 31 7.02 0.74 -7.64
N THR A 32 5.84 0.26 -7.32
CA THR A 32 5.30 0.22 -5.95
C THR A 32 6.11 -0.77 -5.13
N VAL A 33 6.33 -0.45 -3.86
CA VAL A 33 6.96 -1.38 -2.91
C VAL A 33 6.18 -2.68 -2.88
N GLU A 34 6.90 -3.79 -2.90
CA GLU A 34 6.34 -5.14 -2.93
C GLU A 34 6.44 -5.76 -1.53
N ALA A 35 5.42 -6.51 -1.14
CA ALA A 35 5.44 -7.31 0.08
C ALA A 35 5.43 -8.79 -0.27
N ASN A 36 6.36 -9.55 0.30
CA ASN A 36 6.53 -10.98 0.06
C ASN A 36 6.43 -11.76 1.37
N ASN A 37 6.10 -13.04 1.29
CA ASN A 37 6.11 -13.97 2.42
C ASN A 37 5.27 -13.48 3.61
N ALA A 38 4.09 -12.91 3.34
CA ALA A 38 3.26 -12.28 4.36
C ALA A 38 2.44 -13.31 5.16
N TRP A 39 2.58 -13.29 6.49
CA TRP A 39 1.85 -14.16 7.40
C TRP A 39 1.60 -13.52 8.77
N ILE A 40 0.55 -13.98 9.44
CA ILE A 40 0.19 -13.54 10.80
C ILE A 40 0.36 -14.70 11.78
N ARG A 41 1.07 -14.48 12.88
CA ARG A 41 1.13 -15.46 13.98
C ARG A 41 -0.16 -15.40 14.79
N PHE A 42 -0.94 -16.47 14.74
CA PHE A 42 -2.17 -16.60 15.51
C PHE A 42 -1.92 -16.56 17.02
N THR A 43 -2.80 -15.87 17.75
CA THR A 43 -2.92 -15.94 19.21
C THR A 43 -4.41 -16.09 19.63
N PRO A 44 -4.71 -16.81 20.71
CA PRO A 44 -6.09 -17.05 21.13
C PRO A 44 -6.75 -15.81 21.78
N GLY A 45 -8.09 -15.80 21.79
CA GLY A 45 -8.88 -14.83 22.55
C GLY A 45 -8.81 -13.40 22.03
N THR A 46 -8.40 -12.46 22.89
CA THR A 46 -8.24 -11.03 22.56
C THR A 46 -6.77 -10.60 22.53
N ILE A 47 -5.85 -11.56 22.67
CA ILE A 47 -4.41 -11.29 22.62
C ILE A 47 -4.09 -10.69 21.24
N PRO A 48 -3.25 -9.64 21.18
CA PRO A 48 -2.76 -9.13 19.90
C PRO A 48 -2.06 -10.19 19.07
N MET A 49 -2.06 -9.99 17.76
CA MET A 49 -1.40 -10.84 16.78
C MET A 49 -0.23 -10.09 16.15
N ALA A 50 0.74 -10.81 15.61
CA ALA A 50 1.91 -10.23 14.95
C ALA A 50 1.91 -10.59 13.47
N GLY A 51 2.02 -9.59 12.60
CA GLY A 51 2.19 -9.74 11.16
C GLY A 51 3.67 -9.63 10.76
N TYR A 52 4.10 -10.53 9.89
CA TYR A 52 5.47 -10.70 9.42
C TYR A 52 5.48 -10.84 7.90
N PHE A 53 6.48 -10.26 7.25
CA PHE A 53 6.59 -10.16 5.79
C PHE A 53 7.94 -9.55 5.41
N THR A 54 8.24 -9.50 4.13
CA THR A 54 9.43 -8.85 3.60
C THR A 54 9.02 -7.76 2.62
N LEU A 55 9.41 -6.53 2.90
CA LEU A 55 9.24 -5.39 1.99
C LEU A 55 10.43 -5.28 1.07
N ASN A 56 10.16 -5.20 -0.23
CA ASN A 56 11.14 -4.97 -1.28
C ASN A 56 10.80 -3.66 -1.99
N ASN A 57 11.76 -2.74 -2.07
CA ASN A 57 11.62 -1.54 -2.88
C ASN A 57 12.50 -1.66 -4.14
N PRO A 58 11.97 -2.18 -5.26
CA PRO A 58 12.74 -2.32 -6.50
C PRO A 58 12.94 -0.99 -7.24
N SER A 59 12.29 0.09 -6.80
CA SER A 59 12.38 1.40 -7.43
C SER A 59 13.72 2.09 -7.17
N ASP A 60 13.95 3.19 -7.87
CA ASP A 60 15.10 4.07 -7.70
C ASP A 60 14.87 5.20 -6.68
N GLN A 61 13.69 5.25 -6.04
CA GLN A 61 13.33 6.25 -5.03
C GLN A 61 13.12 5.62 -3.66
N THR A 62 13.35 6.39 -2.60
CA THR A 62 12.95 6.00 -1.24
C THR A 62 11.44 6.09 -1.10
N VAL A 63 10.82 5.06 -0.55
CA VAL A 63 9.39 5.04 -0.23
C VAL A 63 9.24 5.02 1.29
N THR A 64 8.35 5.85 1.82
CA THR A 64 8.07 5.90 3.26
C THR A 64 6.69 5.37 3.55
N ILE A 65 6.62 4.33 4.39
CA ILE A 65 5.35 3.81 4.93
C ILE A 65 5.00 4.62 6.17
N THR A 66 3.81 5.20 6.21
CA THR A 66 3.38 6.09 7.30
C THR A 66 2.43 5.40 8.27
N SER A 67 1.61 4.48 7.78
CA SER A 67 0.67 3.73 8.61
C SER A 67 0.27 2.41 7.96
N ALA A 68 -0.40 1.56 8.75
CA ALA A 68 -1.02 0.34 8.28
C ALA A 68 -2.45 0.24 8.81
N GLU A 69 -3.34 -0.40 8.07
CA GLU A 69 -4.73 -0.60 8.47
C GLU A 69 -5.32 -1.89 7.90
N SER A 70 -6.38 -2.39 8.54
CA SER A 70 -7.13 -3.55 8.08
C SER A 70 -8.56 -3.47 8.60
N VAL A 71 -9.53 -3.93 7.82
CA VAL A 71 -10.92 -4.06 8.28
C VAL A 71 -11.09 -5.11 9.38
N ASP A 72 -10.13 -6.04 9.51
CA ASP A 72 -10.17 -7.13 10.47
C ASP A 72 -9.62 -6.75 11.85
N PHE A 73 -9.01 -5.56 12.00
CA PHE A 73 -8.36 -5.09 13.23
C PHE A 73 -8.68 -3.62 13.50
N GLY A 74 -8.97 -3.28 14.75
CA GLY A 74 -9.16 -1.87 15.15
C GLY A 74 -7.88 -1.05 15.06
N HIS A 75 -6.71 -1.68 15.25
CA HIS A 75 -5.42 -1.03 15.10
C HIS A 75 -4.39 -1.96 14.45
N VAL A 76 -3.61 -1.41 13.52
CA VAL A 76 -2.42 -2.05 12.93
C VAL A 76 -1.25 -1.09 13.09
N MET A 77 -0.22 -1.50 13.83
CA MET A 77 0.88 -0.61 14.21
C MET A 77 2.23 -1.25 13.85
N MET A 78 3.16 -0.46 13.30
CA MET A 78 4.53 -0.93 13.08
C MET A 78 5.30 -0.88 14.39
N HIS A 79 5.84 -2.02 14.81
CA HIS A 79 6.62 -2.16 16.04
C HIS A 79 8.00 -2.76 15.74
N GLN A 80 8.98 -2.46 16.58
CA GLN A 80 10.27 -3.11 16.60
C GLN A 80 10.52 -3.75 17.97
N THR A 81 11.06 -4.96 17.96
CA THR A 81 11.60 -5.56 19.19
C THR A 81 13.01 -5.04 19.43
N VAL A 82 13.25 -4.49 20.62
CA VAL A 82 14.55 -3.96 21.06
C VAL A 82 15.04 -4.78 22.25
N ASN A 83 16.31 -5.14 22.22
CA ASN A 83 17.01 -5.75 23.35
C ASN A 83 17.85 -4.67 24.04
N ASP A 84 17.50 -4.35 25.28
CA ASP A 84 18.24 -3.43 26.13
C ASP A 84 18.79 -4.22 27.33
N ASP A 85 20.08 -4.56 27.29
CA ASP A 85 20.79 -5.33 28.32
C ASP A 85 20.08 -6.64 28.75
N GLY A 86 19.53 -7.38 27.79
CA GLY A 86 18.82 -8.65 28.02
C GLY A 86 17.33 -8.49 28.31
N GLN A 87 16.83 -7.25 28.38
CA GLN A 87 15.41 -6.95 28.47
C GLN A 87 14.83 -6.71 27.07
N MET A 88 13.97 -7.63 26.65
CA MET A 88 13.26 -7.51 25.37
C MET A 88 12.03 -6.63 25.56
N SER A 89 11.90 -5.58 24.74
CA SER A 89 10.72 -4.71 24.70
C SER A 89 10.24 -4.51 23.26
N MET A 90 8.93 -4.33 23.08
CA MET A 90 8.34 -3.98 21.79
C MET A 90 8.03 -2.49 21.78
N GLN A 91 8.58 -1.77 20.82
CA GLN A 91 8.45 -0.32 20.70
C GLN A 91 7.69 0.06 19.44
N HIS A 92 6.76 1.01 19.56
CA HIS A 92 6.00 1.54 18.43
C HIS A 92 6.87 2.47 17.56
N MET A 93 6.77 2.33 16.24
CA MET A 93 7.50 3.12 15.24
C MET A 93 6.61 4.23 14.68
N GLY A 94 6.51 5.36 15.39
CA GLY A 94 5.59 6.45 15.06
C GLY A 94 6.02 7.38 13.92
N GLU A 95 7.30 7.40 13.55
CA GLU A 95 7.85 8.32 12.53
C GLU A 95 7.71 7.80 11.09
N GLY A 96 7.05 6.65 10.91
CA GLY A 96 7.01 5.92 9.64
C GLY A 96 8.29 5.11 9.40
N LEU A 97 8.31 4.35 8.30
CA LEU A 97 9.41 3.48 7.90
C LEU A 97 9.87 3.84 6.48
N ALA A 98 11.08 4.39 6.37
CA ALA A 98 11.72 4.63 5.09
C ALA A 98 12.33 3.33 4.53
N VAL A 99 11.90 2.94 3.33
CA VAL A 99 12.44 1.85 2.54
C VAL A 99 13.25 2.45 1.40
N THR A 100 14.57 2.48 1.52
CA THR A 100 15.44 3.12 0.52
C THR A 100 15.37 2.39 -0.83
N ALA A 101 15.70 3.09 -1.91
CA ALA A 101 15.79 2.52 -3.25
C ALA A 101 16.63 1.22 -3.27
N GLY A 102 16.14 0.20 -3.96
CA GLY A 102 16.80 -1.11 -4.09
C GLY A 102 16.97 -1.91 -2.79
N SER A 103 16.37 -1.47 -1.68
CA SER A 103 16.53 -2.13 -0.38
C SER A 103 15.40 -3.09 -0.05
N GLN A 104 15.69 -3.95 0.92
CA GLN A 104 14.75 -4.88 1.49
C GLN A 104 14.70 -4.71 3.01
N ILE A 105 13.50 -4.75 3.57
CA ILE A 105 13.26 -4.69 5.02
C ILE A 105 12.47 -5.93 5.45
N SER A 106 12.98 -6.63 6.46
CA SER A 106 12.33 -7.82 7.02
C SER A 106 11.53 -7.50 8.28
N PHE A 107 10.26 -7.85 8.27
CA PHE A 107 9.39 -7.94 9.43
C PHE A 107 9.38 -9.40 9.87
N ALA A 108 10.18 -9.74 10.87
CA ALA A 108 10.42 -11.12 11.31
C ALA A 108 10.36 -11.24 12.86
N PRO A 109 10.10 -12.45 13.39
CA PRO A 109 10.13 -12.70 14.83
C PRO A 109 11.43 -12.21 15.49
N GLY A 110 11.32 -11.52 16.62
CA GLY A 110 12.47 -10.90 17.31
C GLY A 110 12.97 -9.59 16.70
N GLY A 111 12.43 -9.15 15.56
CA GLY A 111 12.73 -7.86 14.92
C GLY A 111 11.48 -6.99 14.78
N MET A 112 11.31 -6.41 13.60
CA MET A 112 10.11 -5.63 13.25
C MET A 112 8.89 -6.52 13.01
N HIS A 113 7.71 -6.02 13.34
CA HIS A 113 6.44 -6.70 13.13
C HIS A 113 5.29 -5.69 13.05
N LEU A 114 4.19 -6.10 12.41
CA LEU A 114 2.91 -5.41 12.59
C LEU A 114 2.25 -5.94 13.86
N MET A 115 1.98 -5.04 14.80
CA MET A 115 1.15 -5.31 15.97
C MET A 115 -0.32 -5.12 15.59
N LEU A 116 -1.08 -6.21 15.60
CA LEU A 116 -2.48 -6.28 15.18
C LEU A 116 -3.37 -6.39 16.42
N MET A 117 -4.18 -5.37 16.69
CA MET A 117 -4.98 -5.27 17.91
C MET A 117 -6.47 -5.14 17.60
N GLN A 118 -7.30 -5.53 18.58
CA GLN A 118 -8.76 -5.43 18.50
C GLN A 118 -9.33 -6.14 17.26
N ARG A 119 -9.22 -7.46 17.22
CA ARG A 119 -9.84 -8.30 16.17
C ARG A 119 -11.34 -7.98 16.03
N GLN A 120 -11.78 -7.72 14.82
CA GLN A 120 -13.18 -7.40 14.48
C GLN A 120 -14.01 -8.65 14.16
N ARG A 121 -13.34 -9.77 13.86
CA ARG A 121 -13.96 -11.08 13.63
C ARG A 121 -13.09 -12.21 14.19
N PRO A 122 -13.67 -13.40 14.42
CA PRO A 122 -12.89 -14.60 14.68
C PRO A 122 -11.93 -14.88 13.51
N LEU A 123 -10.70 -15.28 13.86
CA LEU A 123 -9.64 -15.67 12.92
C LEU A 123 -9.04 -17.00 13.39
N ASN A 124 -8.74 -17.88 12.45
CA ASN A 124 -8.12 -19.19 12.67
C ASN A 124 -6.92 -19.36 11.72
N PRO A 125 -5.99 -20.28 12.04
CA PRO A 125 -4.97 -20.69 11.07
C PRO A 125 -5.58 -21.13 9.73
N GLY A 126 -5.03 -20.63 8.62
CA GLY A 126 -5.52 -20.80 7.26
C GLY A 126 -6.42 -19.66 6.76
N ASP A 127 -6.92 -18.79 7.65
CA ASP A 127 -7.65 -17.59 7.24
C ASP A 127 -6.70 -16.58 6.58
N HIS A 128 -7.27 -15.69 5.77
CA HIS A 128 -6.52 -14.61 5.11
C HIS A 128 -7.01 -13.25 5.64
N VAL A 129 -6.08 -12.31 5.75
CA VAL A 129 -6.30 -10.93 6.22
C VAL A 129 -5.62 -9.99 5.24
N ASN A 130 -6.36 -9.00 4.73
CA ASN A 130 -5.76 -7.92 3.95
C ASN A 130 -5.35 -6.76 4.86
N VAL A 131 -4.11 -6.34 4.74
CA VAL A 131 -3.56 -5.15 5.38
C VAL A 131 -3.12 -4.17 4.31
N THR A 132 -3.54 -2.91 4.45
CA THR A 132 -3.10 -1.81 3.59
C THR A 132 -1.97 -1.07 4.27
N LEU A 133 -0.85 -0.90 3.59
CA LEU A 133 0.28 -0.06 3.98
C LEU A 133 0.16 1.28 3.26
N ASN A 134 -0.01 2.37 4.00
CA ASN A 134 -0.15 3.71 3.45
C ASN A 134 1.22 4.35 3.26
N LEU A 135 1.42 4.98 2.11
CA LEU A 135 2.67 5.61 1.73
C LEU A 135 2.60 7.13 1.89
N ALA A 136 3.75 7.76 2.13
CA ALA A 136 3.84 9.21 2.33
C ALA A 136 3.47 10.03 1.08
N ASP A 137 3.56 9.45 -0.11
CA ASP A 137 3.20 10.07 -1.39
C ASP A 137 1.69 9.97 -1.72
N GLY A 138 0.90 9.41 -0.80
CA GLY A 138 -0.53 9.16 -0.99
C GLY A 138 -0.85 7.83 -1.67
N GLY A 139 0.17 7.05 -2.03
CA GLY A 139 0.02 5.68 -2.49
C GLY A 139 -0.35 4.70 -1.36
N ALA A 140 -0.74 3.49 -1.76
CA ALA A 140 -1.03 2.42 -0.82
C ALA A 140 -0.66 1.06 -1.41
N VAL A 141 -0.21 0.14 -0.56
CA VAL A 141 0.12 -1.24 -0.92
C VAL A 141 -0.78 -2.18 -0.13
N SER A 142 -1.61 -2.96 -0.80
CA SER A 142 -2.42 -4.00 -0.16
C SER A 142 -1.64 -5.31 -0.11
N VAL A 143 -1.58 -5.91 1.07
CA VAL A 143 -0.83 -7.14 1.33
C VAL A 143 -1.78 -8.14 1.97
N GLU A 144 -1.91 -9.31 1.34
CA GLU A 144 -2.67 -10.42 1.89
C GLU A 144 -1.75 -11.26 2.81
N PHE A 145 -2.17 -11.44 4.05
CA PHE A 145 -1.47 -12.24 5.05
C PHE A 145 -2.24 -13.52 5.32
N GLU A 146 -1.57 -14.67 5.24
CA GLU A 146 -2.13 -15.93 5.73
C GLU A 146 -1.91 -16.05 7.25
N VAL A 147 -2.96 -16.38 8.00
CA VAL A 147 -2.87 -16.65 9.43
C VAL A 147 -2.24 -18.03 9.63
N LYS A 148 -1.11 -18.08 10.33
CA LYS A 148 -0.38 -19.31 10.65
C LYS A 148 -0.52 -19.67 12.13
N PRO A 149 -0.37 -20.96 12.49
CA PRO A 149 -0.37 -21.39 13.89
C PRO A 149 0.70 -20.68 14.72
N ILE A 150 0.51 -20.63 16.05
CA ILE A 150 1.45 -19.99 16.99
C ILE A 150 2.88 -20.55 16.91
N SER A 151 3.02 -21.81 16.48
CA SER A 151 4.29 -22.53 16.34
C SER A 151 5.02 -22.31 15.01
N TYR A 152 4.44 -21.54 14.09
CA TYR A 152 5.07 -21.23 12.81
C TYR A 152 6.13 -20.14 13.01
N GLU A 153 7.34 -20.36 12.48
CA GLU A 153 8.49 -19.46 12.68
C GLU A 153 8.87 -18.64 11.44
N GLY A 154 8.17 -18.82 10.32
CA GLY A 154 8.47 -18.18 9.05
C GLY A 154 8.96 -19.17 7.98
N PRO A 155 8.94 -18.75 6.70
CA PRO A 155 9.65 -19.45 5.62
C PRO A 155 11.17 -19.27 5.72
#